data_AF-A0A929A855-F1
#
_entry.id   AF-A0A929A855-F1
#
_cell.length_a   1.000
_cell.length_b   1.000
_cell.length_c   1.000
_cell.angle_alpha   90.00
_cell.angle_beta   90.00
_cell.angle_gamma   90.00
#
_symmetry.space_group_name_H-M   'P 1'
#
loop_
_entity.id
_entity.type
_entity.pdbx_description
1 polymer ?
#
loop_
_entity_poly.entity_id
_entity_poly.type
_entity_poly.pdbx_seq_one_letter_code
_entity_poly.pdbx_strand_id
1 'polypeptide(L)'
;MKRAIALGLLTVLLVSGVGCFGTPQRAIAPDPPSSFETFADWCRHRDSLTLEAQHTVEKVLEAVESQRCNRAEGRLANQTTLDLRWEEIVDVSPLTHLTHLIRLDLRGNQIVDVAPLANLTHLTQLKLSGNQIGDVSPLAHVTNLTELNLDENQIVDVSPLAHLTHLTYVSLNSNRIADVSPLTRLTSLTRLDLGENQIVDVAPLARLPHLEWLFLNSNQIADGSSPLANLTNLSVLDLSVNQVVDVASLANLTNLSVLRLNTNQIVNVEPLTSLTHLEWLDLNENRIVDVVPLARLTKLIRLSLKFNQIVDVSPLASLSNLEWLWLGENRIVDVSPLANLTNLGMLELGDNPLESLTCPVQPNTNALRTYFRSFFESRALSGFQNWFLWNSHNRICQF
;
A
#
# COMPACT_ATOMS: atom_id res chain seq x y z
N MET A 1 25.35 45.65 -13.78
CA MET A 1 25.87 45.98 -12.43
C MET A 1 25.91 44.70 -11.61
N LYS A 2 27.04 44.45 -10.95
CA LYS A 2 27.42 43.22 -10.23
C LYS A 2 26.71 43.10 -8.87
N ARG A 3 26.47 41.84 -8.43
CA ARG A 3 26.65 41.21 -7.09
C ARG A 3 25.83 39.89 -7.13
N ALA A 4 26.33 38.66 -7.19
CA ALA A 4 27.48 37.91 -6.65
C ALA A 4 27.41 37.57 -5.14
N ILE A 5 27.80 36.30 -4.84
CA ILE A 5 28.16 35.63 -3.55
C ILE A 5 27.02 34.74 -2.99
N ALA A 6 27.22 33.48 -2.56
CA ALA A 6 28.27 32.47 -2.72
C ALA A 6 27.75 31.11 -2.17
N LEU A 7 28.13 30.00 -2.81
CA LEU A 7 28.12 28.66 -2.24
C LEU A 7 29.32 28.48 -1.29
N GLY A 8 29.09 27.96 -0.08
CA GLY A 8 30.14 27.56 0.85
C GLY A 8 30.31 26.05 0.89
N LEU A 9 31.45 25.57 0.38
CA LEU A 9 31.98 24.22 0.61
C LEU A 9 32.45 24.09 2.06
N LEU A 10 32.09 22.98 2.72
CA LEU A 10 32.65 22.61 4.02
C LEU A 10 33.92 21.75 3.82
N THR A 11 35.06 22.32 4.14
CA THR A 11 36.37 21.66 4.19
C THR A 11 36.54 20.86 5.49
N VAL A 12 37.03 19.63 5.34
CA VAL A 12 37.49 18.73 6.41
C VAL A 12 38.73 19.33 7.11
N LEU A 13 38.68 19.44 8.44
CA LEU A 13 39.83 19.75 9.29
C LEU A 13 40.07 18.58 10.24
N LEU A 14 41.22 17.92 10.04
CA LEU A 14 41.84 16.98 10.98
C LEU A 14 42.35 17.75 12.20
N VAL A 15 41.90 17.38 13.39
CA VAL A 15 42.54 17.75 14.67
C VAL A 15 42.79 16.48 15.47
N SER A 16 44.07 16.24 15.72
CA SER A 16 44.64 15.28 16.65
C SER A 16 44.48 15.72 18.12
N GLY A 17 44.09 14.81 19.02
CA GLY A 17 44.28 15.02 20.46
C GLY A 17 43.25 14.36 21.40
N VAL A 18 43.54 13.13 21.80
CA VAL A 18 43.26 12.44 23.08
C VAL A 18 42.13 12.97 23.99
N GLY A 19 41.11 12.15 24.20
CA GLY A 19 40.17 12.27 25.33
C GLY A 19 39.08 11.19 25.27
N CYS A 20 39.08 10.28 26.24
CA CYS A 20 38.21 9.10 26.33
C CYS A 20 36.71 9.42 26.20
N PHE A 21 36.04 8.76 25.25
CA PHE A 21 34.68 8.24 25.42
C PHE A 21 34.59 6.98 24.56
N GLY A 22 34.84 5.82 25.18
CA GLY A 22 34.40 4.57 24.59
C GLY A 22 32.88 4.65 24.46
N THR A 23 32.37 4.48 23.26
CA THR A 23 30.97 4.10 23.08
C THR A 23 30.73 2.86 23.93
N PRO A 24 29.62 2.75 24.69
CA PRO A 24 29.28 1.47 25.27
C PRO A 24 29.09 0.52 24.09
N GLN A 25 30.04 -0.40 23.95
CA GLN A 25 29.83 -1.64 23.22
C GLN A 25 28.51 -2.18 23.75
N ARG A 26 27.47 -2.25 22.89
CA ARG A 26 26.26 -3.01 23.20
C ARG A 26 26.75 -4.38 23.62
N ALA A 27 26.66 -4.67 24.91
CA ALA A 27 26.91 -6.01 25.40
C ALA A 27 25.96 -6.91 24.63
N ILE A 28 26.52 -7.85 23.87
CA ILE A 28 25.76 -8.97 23.33
C ILE A 28 25.16 -9.62 24.57
N ALA A 29 23.84 -9.53 24.72
CA ALA A 29 23.14 -10.22 25.78
C ALA A 29 23.47 -11.72 25.64
N PRO A 30 23.66 -12.45 26.75
CA PRO A 30 23.81 -13.90 26.65
C PRO A 30 22.58 -14.45 25.93
N ASP A 31 22.80 -15.39 25.01
CA ASP A 31 21.72 -16.17 24.39
C ASP A 31 20.70 -16.57 25.47
N PRO A 32 19.39 -16.59 25.17
CA PRO A 32 18.45 -17.17 26.09
C PRO A 32 18.97 -18.54 26.49
N PRO A 33 19.09 -18.84 27.80
CA PRO A 33 19.75 -20.05 28.23
C PRO A 33 19.07 -21.21 27.52
N SER A 34 19.86 -22.08 26.90
CA SER A 34 19.44 -23.22 26.07
C SER A 34 18.53 -24.24 26.78
N SER A 35 18.06 -23.90 27.98
CA SER A 35 17.20 -24.65 28.89
C SER A 35 15.73 -24.20 28.91
N PHE A 36 15.34 -23.11 28.24
CA PHE A 36 13.92 -22.75 28.19
C PHE A 36 13.22 -23.58 27.12
N GLU A 37 12.13 -24.25 27.49
CA GLU A 37 11.37 -25.14 26.60
C GLU A 37 9.91 -24.69 26.46
N THR A 38 9.42 -23.80 27.34
CA THR A 38 8.04 -23.33 27.41
C THR A 38 7.97 -21.84 27.67
N PHE A 39 6.83 -21.19 27.39
CA PHE A 39 6.62 -19.79 27.78
C PHE A 39 6.63 -19.63 29.32
N ALA A 40 6.17 -20.64 30.06
CA ALA A 40 6.29 -20.66 31.52
C ALA A 40 7.74 -20.53 32.02
N ASP A 41 8.73 -21.04 31.28
CA ASP A 41 10.15 -20.90 31.64
C ASP A 41 10.61 -19.45 31.51
N TRP A 42 10.30 -18.82 30.38
CA TRP A 42 10.53 -17.39 30.14
C TRP A 42 9.88 -16.54 31.24
N CYS A 43 8.61 -16.78 31.55
CA CYS A 43 7.89 -16.04 32.56
C CYS A 43 8.47 -16.19 33.98
N ARG A 44 8.93 -17.40 34.35
CA ARG A 44 9.52 -17.65 35.68
C ARG A 44 10.87 -16.96 35.87
N HIS A 45 11.62 -16.80 34.79
CA HIS A 45 12.95 -16.19 34.79
C HIS A 45 12.94 -14.75 34.27
N ARG A 46 11.76 -14.11 34.17
CA ARG A 46 11.60 -12.79 33.55
C ARG A 46 12.51 -11.70 34.13
N ASP A 47 12.79 -11.77 35.44
CA ASP A 47 13.64 -10.79 36.13
C ASP A 47 15.14 -10.92 35.76
N SER A 48 15.52 -11.98 35.03
CA SER A 48 16.88 -12.24 34.55
C SER A 48 17.05 -12.04 33.04
N LEU A 49 15.96 -11.70 32.34
CA LEU A 49 15.96 -11.46 30.89
C LEU A 49 16.50 -10.07 30.55
N THR A 50 16.74 -9.83 29.26
CA THR A 50 16.88 -8.47 28.74
C THR A 50 15.56 -7.70 28.94
N LEU A 51 15.61 -6.37 29.00
CA LEU A 51 14.41 -5.55 29.11
C LEU A 51 13.44 -5.79 27.95
N GLU A 52 13.97 -6.03 26.74
CA GLU A 52 13.20 -6.30 25.53
C GLU A 52 12.47 -7.65 25.61
N ALA A 53 13.14 -8.72 26.03
CA ALA A 53 12.50 -10.02 26.23
C ALA A 53 11.51 -10.01 27.42
N GLN A 54 11.87 -9.32 28.51
CA GLN A 54 10.99 -9.15 29.66
C GLN A 54 9.70 -8.44 29.25
N HIS A 55 9.79 -7.37 28.46
CA HIS A 55 8.64 -6.64 27.94
C HIS A 55 7.72 -7.56 27.12
N THR A 56 8.27 -8.37 26.21
CA THR A 56 7.49 -9.36 25.46
C THR A 56 6.78 -10.36 26.38
N VAL A 57 7.45 -10.86 27.42
CA VAL A 57 6.83 -11.73 28.43
C VAL A 57 5.66 -11.01 29.11
N GLU A 58 5.83 -9.76 29.53
CA GLU A 58 4.77 -8.96 30.16
C GLU A 58 3.57 -8.79 29.22
N LYS A 59 3.81 -8.50 27.93
CA LYS A 59 2.74 -8.35 26.93
C LYS A 59 2.02 -9.64 26.60
N VAL A 60 2.72 -10.76 26.59
CA VAL A 60 2.06 -12.07 26.49
C VAL A 60 1.20 -12.35 27.72
N LEU A 61 1.67 -12.04 28.94
CA LEU A 61 0.90 -12.22 30.18
C LEU A 61 -0.37 -11.34 30.20
N GLU A 62 -0.27 -10.09 29.72
CA GLU A 62 -1.41 -9.19 29.52
C GLU A 62 -2.41 -9.75 28.50
N ALA A 63 -1.93 -10.16 27.32
CA ALA A 63 -2.77 -10.70 26.24
C ALA A 63 -3.56 -11.95 26.66
N VAL A 64 -3.01 -12.78 27.55
CA VAL A 64 -3.68 -13.97 28.09
C VAL A 64 -4.31 -13.73 29.46
N GLU A 65 -4.37 -12.49 29.94
CA GLU A 65 -5.00 -12.05 31.19
C GLU A 65 -4.52 -12.81 32.46
N SER A 66 -3.24 -13.15 32.54
CA SER A 66 -2.71 -13.97 33.64
C SER A 66 -1.35 -13.49 34.14
N GLN A 67 -1.24 -13.30 35.45
CA GLN A 67 0.04 -13.00 36.11
C GLN A 67 0.80 -14.25 36.59
N ARG A 68 0.17 -15.44 36.51
CA ARG A 68 0.80 -16.71 36.92
C ARG A 68 1.32 -17.45 35.69
N CYS A 69 2.62 -17.74 35.64
CA CYS A 69 3.29 -18.36 34.49
C CYS A 69 2.62 -19.67 34.03
N ASN A 70 2.38 -20.63 34.94
CA ASN A 70 1.75 -21.91 34.56
C ASN A 70 0.29 -21.75 34.08
N ARG A 71 -0.41 -20.72 34.56
CA ARG A 71 -1.78 -20.43 34.10
C ARG A 71 -1.76 -19.76 32.73
N ALA A 72 -0.78 -18.88 32.48
CA ALA A 72 -0.56 -18.28 31.17
C ALA A 72 -0.23 -19.34 30.13
N GLU A 73 0.72 -20.24 30.44
CA GLU A 73 1.05 -21.41 29.60
C GLU A 73 -0.18 -22.25 29.26
N GLY A 74 -0.98 -22.63 30.27
CA GLY A 74 -2.20 -23.39 30.04
C GLY A 74 -3.27 -22.65 29.22
N ARG A 75 -3.28 -21.32 29.23
CA ARG A 75 -4.16 -20.51 28.37
C ARG A 75 -3.64 -20.45 26.95
N LEU A 76 -2.34 -20.19 26.78
CA LEU A 76 -1.66 -20.20 25.49
C LEU A 76 -1.86 -21.53 24.77
N ALA A 77 -1.66 -22.66 25.46
CA ALA A 77 -1.85 -24.00 24.91
C ALA A 77 -3.27 -24.29 24.38
N ASN A 78 -4.28 -23.53 24.81
CA ASN A 78 -5.67 -23.67 24.36
C ASN A 78 -6.07 -22.63 23.29
N GLN A 79 -5.15 -21.76 22.89
CA GLN A 79 -5.37 -20.73 21.88
C GLN A 79 -4.53 -20.99 20.64
N THR A 80 -5.13 -20.83 19.47
CA THR A 80 -4.44 -20.94 18.19
C THR A 80 -4.10 -19.58 17.57
N THR A 81 -4.40 -18.50 18.29
CA THR A 81 -4.23 -17.13 17.83
C THR A 81 -3.66 -16.29 18.95
N LEU A 82 -2.63 -15.52 18.63
CA LEU A 82 -2.00 -14.57 19.54
C LEU A 82 -1.90 -13.21 18.83
N ASP A 83 -2.38 -12.17 19.49
CA ASP A 83 -2.39 -10.78 19.01
C ASP A 83 -1.57 -9.93 19.97
N LEU A 84 -0.51 -9.34 19.44
CA LEU A 84 0.48 -8.52 20.16
C LEU A 84 0.83 -7.28 19.33
N ARG A 85 -0.16 -6.69 18.64
CA ARG A 85 0.04 -5.50 17.80
C ARG A 85 0.21 -4.22 18.62
N TRP A 86 1.05 -3.31 18.13
CA TRP A 86 1.27 -1.97 18.72
C TRP A 86 1.75 -2.03 20.18
N GLU A 87 2.51 -3.06 20.53
CA GLU A 87 2.98 -3.32 21.89
C GLU A 87 4.45 -2.90 22.11
N GLU A 88 5.09 -2.22 21.15
CA GLU A 88 6.50 -1.81 21.21
C GLU A 88 7.48 -3.00 21.41
N ILE A 89 7.12 -4.19 20.95
CA ILE A 89 7.95 -5.40 21.07
C ILE A 89 9.19 -5.30 20.19
N VAL A 90 10.36 -5.62 20.76
CA VAL A 90 11.64 -5.71 20.03
C VAL A 90 12.10 -7.16 19.90
N ASP A 91 12.06 -7.92 21.00
CA ASP A 91 12.55 -9.29 21.07
C ASP A 91 11.40 -10.31 21.14
N VAL A 92 11.25 -11.13 20.09
CA VAL A 92 10.21 -12.16 20.00
C VAL A 92 10.68 -13.55 20.47
N SER A 93 11.87 -13.67 21.05
CA SER A 93 12.41 -14.93 21.59
C SER A 93 11.46 -15.66 22.55
N PRO A 94 10.71 -14.98 23.43
CA PRO A 94 9.73 -15.64 24.29
C PRO A 94 8.61 -16.39 23.55
N LEU A 95 8.42 -16.16 22.25
CA LEU A 95 7.39 -16.80 21.43
C LEU A 95 7.85 -18.11 20.78
N THR A 96 9.15 -18.45 20.85
CA THR A 96 9.76 -19.53 20.05
C THR A 96 9.14 -20.92 20.24
N HIS A 97 8.53 -21.17 21.41
CA HIS A 97 7.92 -22.46 21.77
C HIS A 97 6.40 -22.50 21.58
N LEU A 98 5.77 -21.41 21.12
CA LEU A 98 4.33 -21.35 20.86
C LEU A 98 4.00 -21.97 19.48
N THR A 99 4.52 -23.18 19.25
CA THR A 99 4.52 -23.85 17.94
C THR A 99 3.13 -24.30 17.49
N HIS A 100 2.16 -24.36 18.40
CA HIS A 100 0.76 -24.70 18.11
C HIS A 100 -0.05 -23.54 17.52
N LEU A 101 0.52 -22.33 17.46
CA LEU A 101 -0.16 -21.17 16.91
C LEU A 101 -0.45 -21.35 15.41
N ILE A 102 -1.66 -20.96 15.01
CA ILE A 102 -2.15 -20.95 13.63
C ILE A 102 -2.13 -19.53 13.05
N ARG A 103 -2.33 -18.52 13.92
CA ARG A 103 -2.33 -17.10 13.55
C ARG A 103 -1.52 -16.28 14.55
N LEU A 104 -0.62 -15.44 14.06
CA LEU A 104 0.18 -14.54 14.89
C LEU A 104 0.15 -13.12 14.30
N ASP A 105 -0.27 -12.15 15.11
CA ASP A 105 -0.29 -10.73 14.75
C ASP A 105 0.69 -9.96 15.63
N LEU A 106 1.75 -9.45 15.00
CA LEU A 106 2.85 -8.70 15.60
C LEU A 106 3.03 -7.34 14.90
N ARG A 107 1.95 -6.80 14.30
CA ARG A 107 2.00 -5.54 13.56
C ARG A 107 2.33 -4.34 14.45
N GLY A 108 3.07 -3.37 13.93
CA GLY A 108 3.30 -2.10 14.61
C GLY A 108 4.23 -2.20 15.82
N ASN A 109 5.24 -3.05 15.73
CA ASN A 109 6.24 -3.25 16.77
C ASN A 109 7.60 -2.73 16.29
N GLN A 110 8.67 -3.10 16.98
CA GLN A 110 10.05 -2.68 16.69
C GLN A 110 10.95 -3.90 16.41
N ILE A 111 10.35 -4.97 15.85
CA ILE A 111 11.03 -6.24 15.63
C ILE A 111 12.03 -6.10 14.49
N VAL A 112 13.27 -6.54 14.74
CA VAL A 112 14.33 -6.63 13.73
C VAL A 112 14.62 -8.08 13.36
N ASP A 113 14.66 -8.96 14.37
CA ASP A 113 14.99 -10.38 14.24
C ASP A 113 13.74 -11.25 14.37
N VAL A 114 13.47 -12.06 13.34
CA VAL A 114 12.37 -13.03 13.29
C VAL A 114 12.86 -14.48 13.39
N ALA A 115 14.14 -14.71 13.70
CA ALA A 115 14.68 -16.06 13.92
C ALA A 115 13.89 -16.90 14.93
N PRO A 116 13.39 -16.34 16.05
CA PRO A 116 12.55 -17.09 16.98
C PRO A 116 11.24 -17.61 16.38
N LEU A 117 10.78 -17.04 15.25
CA LEU A 117 9.53 -17.45 14.61
C LEU A 117 9.71 -18.64 13.66
N ALA A 118 10.95 -19.07 13.37
CA ALA A 118 11.25 -20.09 12.36
C ALA A 118 10.59 -21.45 12.64
N ASN A 119 10.38 -21.79 13.91
CA ASN A 119 9.83 -23.09 14.33
C ASN A 119 8.30 -23.11 14.45
N LEU A 120 7.62 -21.98 14.23
CA LEU A 120 6.16 -21.87 14.32
C LEU A 120 5.50 -22.39 13.03
N THR A 121 5.88 -23.59 12.61
CA THR A 121 5.57 -24.19 11.30
C THR A 121 4.08 -24.50 11.06
N HIS A 122 3.24 -24.41 12.10
CA HIS A 122 1.79 -24.52 11.99
C HIS A 122 1.08 -23.20 11.65
N LEU A 123 1.81 -22.08 11.58
CA LEU A 123 1.24 -20.81 11.19
C LEU A 123 0.69 -20.86 9.76
N THR A 124 -0.54 -20.37 9.63
CA THR A 124 -1.23 -20.16 8.36
C THR A 124 -1.38 -18.68 8.04
N GLN A 125 -1.36 -17.82 9.07
CA GLN A 125 -1.41 -16.37 8.93
C GLN A 125 -0.37 -15.72 9.85
N LEU A 126 0.50 -14.89 9.27
CA LEU A 126 1.52 -14.14 10.00
C LEU A 126 1.48 -12.68 9.56
N LYS A 127 1.30 -11.77 10.53
CA LYS A 127 1.25 -10.33 10.28
C LYS A 127 2.38 -9.65 11.05
N LEU A 128 3.28 -9.03 10.31
CA LEU A 128 4.51 -8.39 10.77
C LEU A 128 4.67 -6.97 10.20
N SER A 129 3.57 -6.35 9.73
CA SER A 129 3.60 -5.00 9.15
C SER A 129 4.10 -3.96 10.15
N GLY A 130 4.79 -2.92 9.69
CA GLY A 130 5.24 -1.81 10.54
C GLY A 130 6.24 -2.27 11.60
N ASN A 131 7.31 -2.93 11.15
CA ASN A 131 8.44 -3.38 11.97
C ASN A 131 9.76 -2.91 11.32
N GLN A 132 10.89 -3.45 11.75
CA GLN A 132 12.23 -3.08 11.26
C GLN A 132 12.95 -4.29 10.65
N ILE A 133 12.18 -5.25 10.10
CA ILE A 133 12.70 -6.52 9.59
C ILE A 133 13.43 -6.27 8.27
N GLY A 134 14.69 -6.68 8.21
CA GLY A 134 15.49 -6.67 6.98
C GLY A 134 15.75 -8.08 6.41
N ASP A 135 15.85 -9.08 7.29
CA ASP A 135 16.10 -10.47 6.95
C ASP A 135 14.87 -11.33 7.22
N VAL A 136 14.33 -11.94 6.16
CA VAL A 136 13.20 -12.87 6.22
C VAL A 136 13.63 -14.33 6.02
N SER A 137 14.94 -14.61 6.00
CA SER A 137 15.49 -15.96 5.89
C SER A 137 14.91 -16.96 6.89
N PRO A 138 14.62 -16.60 8.16
CA PRO A 138 14.05 -17.54 9.11
C PRO A 138 12.62 -17.98 8.76
N LEU A 139 11.90 -17.18 7.96
CA LEU A 139 10.53 -17.50 7.56
C LEU A 139 10.46 -18.58 6.47
N ALA A 140 11.58 -18.95 5.83
CA ALA A 140 11.62 -19.96 4.76
C ALA A 140 11.07 -21.34 5.18
N HIS A 141 11.06 -21.64 6.48
CA HIS A 141 10.60 -22.91 7.03
C HIS A 141 9.14 -22.90 7.48
N VAL A 142 8.47 -21.75 7.47
CA VAL A 142 7.06 -21.61 7.90
C VAL A 142 6.12 -21.89 6.71
N THR A 143 6.23 -23.10 6.16
CA THR A 143 5.71 -23.47 4.83
C THR A 143 4.19 -23.57 4.72
N ASN A 144 3.47 -23.63 5.86
CA ASN A 144 2.01 -23.67 5.89
C ASN A 144 1.34 -22.29 5.75
N LEU A 145 2.11 -21.22 5.60
CA LEU A 145 1.57 -19.87 5.44
C LEU A 145 0.69 -19.76 4.18
N THR A 146 -0.49 -19.20 4.39
CA THR A 146 -1.46 -18.84 3.35
C THR A 146 -1.64 -17.33 3.23
N GLU A 147 -1.39 -16.59 4.32
CA GLU A 147 -1.47 -15.14 4.44
C GLU A 147 -0.18 -14.63 5.12
N LEU A 148 0.56 -13.76 4.45
CA LEU A 148 1.76 -13.12 5.01
C LEU A 148 1.71 -11.61 4.75
N ASN A 149 1.75 -10.82 5.82
CA ASN A 149 1.88 -9.37 5.73
C ASN A 149 3.22 -8.93 6.34
N LEU A 150 4.06 -8.30 5.52
CA LEU A 150 5.36 -7.74 5.82
C LEU A 150 5.47 -6.27 5.36
N ASP A 151 4.34 -5.56 5.26
CA ASP A 151 4.32 -4.15 4.85
C ASP A 151 5.18 -3.29 5.78
N GLU A 152 5.69 -2.15 5.31
CA GLU A 152 6.40 -1.17 6.14
C GLU A 152 7.55 -1.80 6.95
N ASN A 153 8.50 -2.41 6.24
CA ASN A 153 9.70 -3.03 6.80
C ASN A 153 10.95 -2.55 6.00
N GLN A 154 12.08 -3.24 6.14
CA GLN A 154 13.35 -2.89 5.50
C GLN A 154 13.85 -4.00 4.56
N ILE A 155 12.95 -4.82 4.04
CA ILE A 155 13.26 -6.02 3.26
C ILE A 155 13.80 -5.62 1.90
N VAL A 156 14.89 -6.26 1.50
CA VAL A 156 15.51 -6.13 0.16
C VAL A 156 15.42 -7.46 -0.59
N ASP A 157 15.71 -8.57 0.07
CA ASP A 157 15.72 -9.91 -0.51
C ASP A 157 14.47 -10.71 -0.10
N VAL A 158 13.68 -11.10 -1.10
CA VAL A 158 12.50 -11.98 -0.93
C VAL A 158 12.76 -13.41 -1.35
N SER A 159 14.01 -13.78 -1.66
CA SER A 159 14.39 -15.15 -2.02
C SER A 159 13.96 -16.22 -1.01
N PRO A 160 13.97 -15.97 0.32
CA PRO A 160 13.52 -16.97 1.29
C PRO A 160 12.03 -17.32 1.17
N LEU A 161 11.22 -16.40 0.63
CA LEU A 161 9.77 -16.60 0.49
C LEU A 161 9.43 -17.58 -0.65
N ALA A 162 10.37 -17.88 -1.56
CA ALA A 162 10.13 -18.68 -2.76
C ALA A 162 9.66 -20.13 -2.48
N HIS A 163 9.81 -20.61 -1.25
CA HIS A 163 9.39 -21.95 -0.81
C HIS A 163 7.99 -21.99 -0.18
N LEU A 164 7.37 -20.83 0.06
CA LEU A 164 6.08 -20.71 0.74
C LEU A 164 4.91 -20.87 -0.24
N THR A 165 4.87 -21.97 -0.98
CA THR A 165 4.00 -22.15 -2.16
C THR A 165 2.49 -22.23 -1.85
N HIS A 166 2.12 -22.29 -0.57
CA HIS A 166 0.73 -22.24 -0.11
C HIS A 166 0.20 -20.80 0.05
N LEU A 167 1.04 -19.79 -0.12
CA LEU A 167 0.63 -18.38 -0.04
C LEU A 167 -0.41 -18.04 -1.10
N THR A 168 -1.51 -17.47 -0.64
CA THR A 168 -2.59 -16.92 -1.47
C THR A 168 -2.63 -15.39 -1.39
N TYR A 169 -2.18 -14.84 -0.26
CA TYR A 169 -2.02 -13.41 -0.02
C TYR A 169 -0.63 -13.09 0.51
N VAL A 170 0.04 -12.16 -0.17
CA VAL A 170 1.30 -11.57 0.28
C VAL A 170 1.22 -10.05 0.19
N SER A 171 1.60 -9.39 1.28
CA SER A 171 1.73 -7.94 1.37
C SER A 171 3.18 -7.61 1.72
N LEU A 172 3.84 -6.86 0.84
CA LEU A 172 5.24 -6.43 0.92
C LEU A 172 5.36 -4.92 0.62
N ASN A 173 4.28 -4.17 0.82
CA ASN A 173 4.21 -2.74 0.56
C ASN A 173 5.27 -1.99 1.39
N SER A 174 5.80 -0.87 0.91
CA SER A 174 6.71 -0.01 1.68
C SER A 174 7.95 -0.76 2.19
N ASN A 175 8.68 -1.37 1.26
CA ASN A 175 9.96 -2.06 1.50
C ASN A 175 11.04 -1.50 0.54
N ARG A 176 12.13 -2.24 0.35
CA ARG A 176 13.26 -1.84 -0.53
C ARG A 176 13.53 -2.92 -1.59
N ILE A 177 12.47 -3.60 -2.03
CA ILE A 177 12.54 -4.72 -2.96
C ILE A 177 12.72 -4.19 -4.38
N ALA A 178 13.69 -4.74 -5.11
CA ALA A 178 13.91 -4.45 -6.52
C ALA A 178 13.72 -5.69 -7.41
N ASP A 179 14.06 -6.88 -6.91
CA ASP A 179 13.93 -8.15 -7.62
C ASP A 179 12.74 -8.96 -7.08
N VAL A 180 11.75 -9.20 -7.93
CA VAL A 180 10.56 -10.00 -7.64
C VAL A 180 10.62 -11.40 -8.26
N SER A 181 11.74 -11.77 -8.90
CA SER A 181 11.93 -13.09 -9.51
C SER A 181 11.73 -14.28 -8.57
N PRO A 182 12.06 -14.21 -7.27
CA PRO A 182 11.82 -15.34 -6.37
C PRO A 182 10.34 -15.63 -6.12
N LEU A 183 9.46 -14.63 -6.30
CA LEU A 183 8.02 -14.78 -6.09
C LEU A 183 7.35 -15.63 -7.18
N THR A 184 8.03 -15.91 -8.29
CA THR A 184 7.50 -16.70 -9.42
C THR A 184 7.05 -18.12 -9.07
N ARG A 185 7.51 -18.65 -7.93
CA ARG A 185 7.12 -19.98 -7.43
C ARG A 185 5.82 -19.97 -6.65
N LEU A 186 5.30 -18.80 -6.27
CA LEU A 186 4.10 -18.63 -5.46
C LEU A 186 2.84 -18.68 -6.33
N THR A 187 2.69 -19.74 -7.12
CA THR A 187 1.67 -19.85 -8.16
C THR A 187 0.23 -19.83 -7.64
N SER A 188 0.03 -20.05 -6.34
CA SER A 188 -1.28 -20.00 -5.66
C SER A 188 -1.73 -18.58 -5.29
N LEU A 189 -0.89 -17.55 -5.53
CA LEU A 189 -1.21 -16.16 -5.19
C LEU A 189 -2.42 -15.66 -5.98
N THR A 190 -3.37 -15.09 -5.24
CA THR A 190 -4.52 -14.35 -5.78
C THR A 190 -4.42 -12.86 -5.47
N ARG A 191 -3.72 -12.48 -4.40
CA ARG A 191 -3.48 -11.08 -4.05
C ARG A 191 -2.02 -10.83 -3.68
N LEU A 192 -1.42 -9.84 -4.34
CA LEU A 192 -0.05 -9.42 -4.13
C LEU A 192 0.04 -7.90 -4.04
N ASP A 193 0.58 -7.39 -2.94
CA ASP A 193 0.89 -5.98 -2.75
C ASP A 193 2.40 -5.77 -2.69
N LEU A 194 2.91 -5.00 -3.64
CA LEU A 194 4.31 -4.64 -3.83
C LEU A 194 4.47 -3.12 -3.99
N GLY A 195 3.48 -2.34 -3.54
CA GLY A 195 3.54 -0.89 -3.62
C GLY A 195 4.72 -0.31 -2.82
N GLU A 196 5.15 0.91 -3.15
CA GLU A 196 6.21 1.64 -2.43
C GLU A 196 7.50 0.81 -2.29
N ASN A 197 8.03 0.35 -3.42
CA ASN A 197 9.28 -0.41 -3.52
C ASN A 197 10.20 0.20 -4.59
N GLN A 198 11.22 -0.55 -5.03
CA GLN A 198 12.21 -0.12 -6.01
C GLN A 198 12.14 -0.98 -7.29
N ILE A 199 10.95 -1.49 -7.61
CA ILE A 199 10.76 -2.44 -8.71
C ILE A 199 10.79 -1.70 -10.04
N VAL A 200 11.56 -2.25 -10.98
CA VAL A 200 11.64 -1.79 -12.37
C VAL A 200 11.09 -2.86 -13.32
N ASP A 201 11.44 -4.13 -13.09
CA ASP A 201 11.04 -5.26 -13.92
C ASP A 201 9.94 -6.09 -13.25
N VAL A 202 8.77 -6.15 -13.90
CA VAL A 202 7.62 -6.97 -13.47
C VAL A 202 7.44 -8.23 -14.32
N ALA A 203 8.36 -8.52 -15.24
CA ALA A 203 8.33 -9.75 -16.05
C ALA A 203 8.15 -11.04 -15.25
N PRO A 204 8.77 -11.20 -14.06
CA PRO A 204 8.56 -12.40 -13.28
C PRO A 204 7.09 -12.61 -12.85
N LEU A 205 6.34 -11.53 -12.60
CA LEU A 205 4.96 -11.62 -12.11
C LEU A 205 4.00 -12.24 -13.13
N ALA A 206 4.36 -12.25 -14.42
CA ALA A 206 3.60 -12.93 -15.48
C ALA A 206 3.43 -14.45 -15.24
N ARG A 207 4.23 -15.04 -14.33
CA ARG A 207 4.16 -16.46 -13.95
C ARG A 207 3.16 -16.75 -12.83
N LEU A 208 2.37 -15.76 -12.41
CA LEU A 208 1.38 -15.88 -11.35
C LEU A 208 -0.05 -15.80 -11.92
N PRO A 209 -0.53 -16.86 -12.61
CA PRO A 209 -1.72 -16.81 -13.46
C PRO A 209 -3.04 -16.60 -12.70
N HIS A 210 -3.03 -16.78 -11.38
CA HIS A 210 -4.21 -16.68 -10.52
C HIS A 210 -4.36 -15.33 -9.82
N LEU A 211 -3.50 -14.35 -10.12
CA LEU A 211 -3.62 -13.01 -9.55
C LEU A 211 -4.95 -12.34 -9.96
N GLU A 212 -5.68 -11.89 -8.94
CA GLU A 212 -6.93 -11.13 -9.03
C GLU A 212 -6.72 -9.67 -8.57
N TRP A 213 -5.83 -9.46 -7.59
CA TRP A 213 -5.44 -8.13 -7.09
C TRP A 213 -3.93 -7.96 -7.14
N LEU A 214 -3.48 -6.93 -7.85
CA LEU A 214 -2.07 -6.58 -7.95
C LEU A 214 -1.85 -5.09 -7.70
N PHE A 215 -1.10 -4.77 -6.64
CA PHE A 215 -0.71 -3.41 -6.30
C PHE A 215 0.79 -3.24 -6.53
N LEU A 216 1.14 -2.30 -7.40
CA LEU A 216 2.50 -1.97 -7.84
C LEU A 216 2.75 -0.45 -7.79
N ASN A 217 1.91 0.29 -7.07
CA ASN A 217 2.00 1.74 -6.97
C ASN A 217 3.34 2.21 -6.39
N SER A 218 3.78 3.42 -6.71
CA SER A 218 5.00 4.03 -6.14
C SER A 218 6.24 3.15 -6.35
N ASN A 219 6.45 2.71 -7.58
CA ASN A 219 7.64 1.97 -8.02
C ASN A 219 8.34 2.74 -9.16
N GLN A 220 9.24 2.09 -9.89
CA GLN A 220 10.00 2.65 -11.00
C GLN A 220 9.67 1.92 -12.31
N ILE A 221 8.43 1.44 -12.44
CA ILE A 221 7.96 0.66 -13.58
C ILE A 221 7.71 1.62 -14.75
N ALA A 222 8.41 1.41 -15.86
CA ALA A 222 8.20 2.12 -17.12
C ALA A 222 7.38 1.26 -18.10
N ASP A 223 7.74 1.24 -19.39
CA ASP A 223 7.09 0.44 -20.45
C ASP A 223 7.24 -1.09 -20.29
N GLY A 224 7.67 -1.55 -19.12
CA GLY A 224 7.76 -2.95 -18.70
C GLY A 224 6.44 -3.55 -18.23
N SER A 225 5.28 -2.95 -18.52
CA SER A 225 3.96 -3.52 -18.18
C SER A 225 3.51 -4.63 -19.14
N SER A 226 4.17 -4.78 -20.30
CA SER A 226 3.89 -5.85 -21.28
C SER A 226 3.80 -7.27 -20.71
N PRO A 227 4.60 -7.68 -19.71
CA PRO A 227 4.47 -9.00 -19.12
C PRO A 227 3.16 -9.20 -18.34
N LEU A 228 2.52 -8.13 -17.89
CA LEU A 228 1.23 -8.22 -17.17
C LEU A 228 0.06 -8.57 -18.09
N ALA A 229 0.22 -8.43 -19.42
CA ALA A 229 -0.85 -8.61 -20.41
C ALA A 229 -1.56 -9.97 -20.37
N ASN A 230 -0.92 -11.00 -19.80
CA ASN A 230 -1.46 -12.35 -19.69
C ASN A 230 -2.17 -12.63 -18.35
N LEU A 231 -2.14 -11.70 -17.39
CA LEU A 231 -2.80 -11.82 -16.09
C LEU A 231 -4.29 -11.53 -16.19
N THR A 232 -4.99 -12.26 -17.06
CA THR A 232 -6.38 -11.99 -17.45
C THR A 232 -7.40 -12.18 -16.33
N ASN A 233 -7.01 -12.77 -15.20
CA ASN A 233 -7.84 -12.87 -13.99
C ASN A 233 -7.83 -11.59 -13.13
N LEU A 234 -6.98 -10.61 -13.44
CA LEU A 234 -6.93 -9.36 -12.69
C LEU A 234 -8.28 -8.63 -12.73
N SER A 235 -8.79 -8.35 -11.53
CA SER A 235 -9.95 -7.48 -11.28
C SER A 235 -9.51 -6.10 -10.81
N VAL A 236 -8.39 -6.02 -10.09
CA VAL A 236 -7.81 -4.77 -9.59
C VAL A 236 -6.33 -4.69 -9.93
N LEU A 237 -5.96 -3.58 -10.58
CA LEU A 237 -4.57 -3.25 -10.88
C LEU A 237 -4.27 -1.81 -10.46
N ASP A 238 -3.23 -1.65 -9.65
CA ASP A 238 -2.71 -0.34 -9.26
C ASP A 238 -1.28 -0.16 -9.74
N LEU A 239 -1.10 0.73 -10.72
CA LEU A 239 0.18 1.14 -11.30
C LEU A 239 0.42 2.64 -11.09
N SER A 240 -0.24 3.24 -10.10
CA SER A 240 -0.09 4.67 -9.80
C SER A 240 1.34 5.03 -9.38
N VAL A 241 1.75 6.28 -9.58
CA VAL A 241 3.08 6.79 -9.18
C VAL A 241 4.21 5.91 -9.75
N ASN A 242 4.25 5.81 -11.07
CA ASN A 242 5.25 5.05 -11.81
C ASN A 242 5.73 5.89 -13.02
N GLN A 243 6.33 5.26 -14.02
CA GLN A 243 6.88 5.89 -15.21
C GLN A 243 6.22 5.35 -16.50
N VAL A 244 4.98 4.87 -16.40
CA VAL A 244 4.24 4.25 -17.51
C VAL A 244 3.92 5.30 -18.57
N VAL A 245 4.23 5.00 -19.84
CA VAL A 245 3.87 5.81 -21.00
C VAL A 245 2.86 5.06 -21.87
N ASP A 246 3.12 3.78 -22.13
CA ASP A 246 2.25 2.92 -22.95
C ASP A 246 1.41 1.96 -22.11
N VAL A 247 0.11 1.90 -22.42
CA VAL A 247 -0.89 1.03 -21.79
C VAL A 247 -1.45 -0.02 -22.76
N ALA A 248 -0.85 -0.20 -23.94
CA ALA A 248 -1.28 -1.18 -24.95
C ALA A 248 -1.39 -2.61 -24.39
N SER A 249 -0.45 -2.99 -23.52
CA SER A 249 -0.42 -4.28 -22.83
C SER A 249 -1.65 -4.54 -21.95
N LEU A 250 -2.28 -3.50 -21.44
CA LEU A 250 -3.42 -3.61 -20.53
C LEU A 250 -4.71 -3.96 -21.27
N ALA A 251 -4.77 -3.79 -22.60
CA ALA A 251 -5.98 -4.01 -23.40
C ALA A 251 -6.57 -5.44 -23.28
N ASN A 252 -5.76 -6.42 -22.90
CA ASN A 252 -6.19 -7.81 -22.72
C ASN A 252 -6.80 -8.09 -21.34
N LEU A 253 -6.66 -7.18 -20.37
CA LEU A 253 -7.09 -7.35 -18.97
C LEU A 253 -8.58 -7.03 -18.80
N THR A 254 -9.42 -7.63 -19.65
CA THR A 254 -10.84 -7.28 -19.82
C THR A 254 -11.73 -7.56 -18.60
N ASN A 255 -11.21 -8.25 -17.58
CA ASN A 255 -11.88 -8.50 -16.29
C ASN A 255 -11.65 -7.38 -15.26
N LEU A 256 -10.82 -6.37 -15.57
CA LEU A 256 -10.57 -5.26 -14.65
C LEU A 256 -11.86 -4.50 -14.32
N SER A 257 -12.11 -4.36 -13.02
CA SER A 257 -13.15 -3.50 -12.44
C SER A 257 -12.55 -2.19 -11.90
N VAL A 258 -11.30 -2.24 -11.43
CA VAL A 258 -10.56 -1.09 -10.91
C VAL A 258 -9.19 -1.00 -11.56
N LEU A 259 -8.88 0.14 -12.15
CA LEU A 259 -7.58 0.45 -12.72
C LEU A 259 -7.10 1.82 -12.24
N ARG A 260 -5.95 1.84 -11.55
CA ARG A 260 -5.29 3.10 -11.15
C ARG A 260 -3.97 3.27 -11.88
N LEU A 261 -3.85 4.42 -12.53
CA LEU A 261 -2.74 4.82 -13.38
C LEU A 261 -2.34 6.27 -13.12
N ASN A 262 -2.76 6.86 -11.99
CA ASN A 262 -2.45 8.25 -11.68
C ASN A 262 -0.95 8.49 -11.51
N THR A 263 -0.51 9.72 -11.75
CA THR A 263 0.90 10.13 -11.59
C THR A 263 1.82 9.25 -12.45
N ASN A 264 1.57 9.25 -13.75
CA ASN A 264 2.35 8.56 -14.78
C ASN A 264 2.64 9.54 -15.94
N GLN A 265 2.99 9.02 -17.12
CA GLN A 265 3.34 9.81 -18.30
C GLN A 265 2.47 9.46 -19.51
N ILE A 266 1.26 8.97 -19.26
CA ILE A 266 0.34 8.46 -20.28
C ILE A 266 -0.22 9.60 -21.12
N VAL A 267 -0.22 9.40 -22.43
CA VAL A 267 -0.82 10.33 -23.42
C VAL A 267 -1.99 9.67 -24.14
N ASN A 268 -1.83 8.40 -24.52
CA ASN A 268 -2.80 7.65 -25.31
C ASN A 268 -3.57 6.65 -24.43
N VAL A 269 -4.89 6.80 -24.37
CA VAL A 269 -5.80 5.90 -23.64
C VAL A 269 -6.64 5.02 -24.57
N GLU A 270 -6.37 5.02 -25.89
CA GLU A 270 -7.04 4.15 -26.87
C GLU A 270 -7.05 2.66 -26.48
N PRO A 271 -5.94 2.09 -25.97
CA PRO A 271 -5.92 0.69 -25.60
C PRO A 271 -6.88 0.33 -24.46
N LEU A 272 -7.31 1.31 -23.65
CA LEU A 272 -8.23 1.06 -22.53
C LEU A 272 -9.66 0.79 -23.01
N THR A 273 -9.99 1.03 -24.28
CA THR A 273 -11.35 0.89 -24.84
C THR A 273 -11.96 -0.51 -24.72
N SER A 274 -11.12 -1.55 -24.61
CA SER A 274 -11.54 -2.93 -24.43
C SER A 274 -11.96 -3.26 -22.99
N LEU A 275 -11.59 -2.43 -22.01
CA LEU A 275 -11.79 -2.65 -20.57
C LEU A 275 -13.21 -2.29 -20.12
N THR A 276 -14.20 -2.81 -20.83
CA THR A 276 -15.62 -2.46 -20.70
C THR A 276 -16.26 -2.87 -19.37
N HIS A 277 -15.54 -3.61 -18.51
CA HIS A 277 -15.94 -3.94 -17.13
C HIS A 277 -15.49 -2.92 -16.09
N LEU A 278 -14.69 -1.91 -16.46
CA LEU A 278 -14.19 -0.91 -15.51
C LEU A 278 -15.34 -0.13 -14.87
N GLU A 279 -15.32 -0.10 -13.54
CA GLU A 279 -16.20 0.70 -12.68
C GLU A 279 -15.44 1.89 -12.09
N TRP A 280 -14.13 1.76 -11.87
CA TRP A 280 -13.26 2.84 -11.41
C TRP A 280 -11.99 2.92 -12.25
N LEU A 281 -11.79 4.08 -12.88
CA LEU A 281 -10.58 4.44 -13.59
C LEU A 281 -9.97 5.73 -12.99
N ASP A 282 -8.72 5.65 -12.54
CA ASP A 282 -7.95 6.80 -12.08
C ASP A 282 -6.78 7.08 -13.03
N LEU A 283 -6.83 8.24 -13.70
CA LEU A 283 -5.86 8.73 -14.66
C LEU A 283 -5.36 10.14 -14.29
N ASN A 284 -5.49 10.54 -13.03
CA ASN A 284 -5.00 11.85 -12.56
C ASN A 284 -3.50 12.03 -12.87
N GLU A 285 -3.05 13.27 -13.04
CA GLU A 285 -1.63 13.61 -13.18
C GLU A 285 -0.95 12.82 -14.32
N ASN A 286 -1.49 12.95 -15.52
CA ASN A 286 -0.94 12.37 -16.74
C ASN A 286 -0.80 13.48 -17.81
N ARG A 287 -0.66 13.10 -19.08
CA ARG A 287 -0.51 14.04 -20.21
C ARG A 287 -1.62 13.82 -21.26
N ILE A 288 -2.80 13.41 -20.81
CA ILE A 288 -3.92 13.03 -21.68
C ILE A 288 -4.56 14.29 -22.25
N VAL A 289 -4.86 14.24 -23.55
CA VAL A 289 -5.60 15.30 -24.28
C VAL A 289 -6.91 14.75 -24.81
N ASP A 290 -6.86 13.57 -25.43
CA ASP A 290 -8.00 12.91 -26.06
C ASP A 290 -8.65 11.88 -25.12
N VAL A 291 -9.92 12.10 -24.81
CA VAL A 291 -10.76 11.20 -24.00
C VAL A 291 -11.85 10.49 -24.79
N VAL A 292 -11.87 10.63 -26.13
CA VAL A 292 -12.78 9.88 -27.02
C VAL A 292 -12.77 8.37 -26.72
N PRO A 293 -11.61 7.73 -26.49
CA PRO A 293 -11.59 6.30 -26.22
C PRO A 293 -12.35 5.89 -24.95
N LEU A 294 -12.43 6.78 -23.95
CA LEU A 294 -13.10 6.49 -22.68
C LEU A 294 -14.63 6.40 -22.82
N ALA A 295 -15.21 6.94 -23.89
CA ALA A 295 -16.67 6.92 -24.15
C ALA A 295 -17.27 5.50 -24.24
N ARG A 296 -16.43 4.48 -24.45
CA ARG A 296 -16.83 3.05 -24.49
C ARG A 296 -16.96 2.41 -23.11
N LEU A 297 -16.40 3.02 -22.08
CA LEU A 297 -16.34 2.49 -20.72
C LEU A 297 -17.62 2.80 -19.94
N THR A 298 -18.75 2.41 -20.49
CA THR A 298 -20.10 2.79 -20.02
C THR A 298 -20.47 2.27 -18.63
N LYS A 299 -19.68 1.35 -18.05
CA LYS A 299 -19.83 0.86 -16.67
C LYS A 299 -19.11 1.73 -15.63
N LEU A 300 -18.36 2.75 -16.04
CA LEU A 300 -17.66 3.63 -15.11
C LEU A 300 -18.65 4.32 -14.15
N ILE A 301 -18.34 4.19 -12.87
CA ILE A 301 -18.98 4.87 -11.74
C ILE A 301 -18.08 6.00 -11.25
N ARG A 302 -16.76 5.80 -11.29
CA ARG A 302 -15.73 6.75 -10.84
C ARG A 302 -14.69 6.98 -11.93
N LEU A 303 -14.53 8.24 -12.33
CA LEU A 303 -13.51 8.65 -13.30
C LEU A 303 -12.74 9.87 -12.79
N SER A 304 -11.43 9.69 -12.61
CA SER A 304 -10.52 10.76 -12.20
C SER A 304 -9.57 11.13 -13.33
N LEU A 305 -9.58 12.40 -13.74
CA LEU A 305 -8.80 12.95 -14.86
C LEU A 305 -8.15 14.29 -14.50
N LYS A 306 -8.01 14.61 -13.21
CA LYS A 306 -7.38 15.83 -12.70
C LYS A 306 -5.94 15.97 -13.24
N PHE A 307 -5.45 17.18 -13.43
CA PHE A 307 -4.06 17.44 -13.85
C PHE A 307 -3.72 16.74 -15.18
N ASN A 308 -4.50 17.02 -16.21
CA ASN A 308 -4.25 16.57 -17.57
C ASN A 308 -4.26 17.77 -18.53
N GLN A 309 -4.40 17.53 -19.82
CA GLN A 309 -4.41 18.57 -20.86
C GLN A 309 -5.70 18.51 -21.69
N ILE A 310 -6.79 18.07 -21.06
CA ILE A 310 -8.08 17.85 -21.72
C ILE A 310 -8.75 19.20 -22.03
N VAL A 311 -9.34 19.29 -23.21
CA VAL A 311 -10.10 20.47 -23.67
C VAL A 311 -11.56 20.09 -23.93
N ASP A 312 -11.78 18.99 -24.63
CA ASP A 312 -13.12 18.51 -25.01
C ASP A 312 -13.55 17.35 -24.10
N VAL A 313 -14.66 17.56 -23.40
CA VAL A 313 -15.30 16.56 -22.53
C VAL A 313 -16.56 15.96 -23.14
N SER A 314 -16.91 16.33 -24.38
CA SER A 314 -18.08 15.79 -25.09
C SER A 314 -18.12 14.27 -25.18
N PRO A 315 -17.00 13.53 -25.30
CA PRO A 315 -17.05 12.08 -25.33
C PRO A 315 -17.49 11.45 -24.00
N LEU A 316 -17.34 12.17 -22.88
CA LEU A 316 -17.73 11.68 -21.55
C LEU A 316 -19.25 11.72 -21.34
N ALA A 317 -20.00 12.41 -22.20
CA ALA A 317 -21.46 12.54 -22.10
C ALA A 317 -22.20 11.19 -22.21
N SER A 318 -21.58 10.15 -22.79
CA SER A 318 -22.14 8.80 -22.88
C SER A 318 -22.06 8.01 -21.56
N LEU A 319 -21.26 8.46 -20.60
CA LEU A 319 -20.95 7.74 -19.35
C LEU A 319 -22.02 7.97 -18.28
N SER A 320 -23.27 7.64 -18.62
CA SER A 320 -24.46 7.91 -17.80
C SER A 320 -24.47 7.25 -16.41
N ASN A 321 -23.61 6.26 -16.15
CA ASN A 321 -23.45 5.62 -14.85
C ASN A 321 -22.49 6.35 -13.90
N LEU A 322 -21.81 7.41 -14.36
CA LEU A 322 -20.88 8.16 -13.51
C LEU A 322 -21.60 8.77 -12.30
N GLU A 323 -21.06 8.48 -11.13
CA GLU A 323 -21.44 9.09 -9.85
C GLU A 323 -20.38 10.09 -9.38
N TRP A 324 -19.10 9.87 -9.74
CA TRP A 324 -18.00 10.79 -9.44
C TRP A 324 -17.14 11.07 -10.68
N LEU A 325 -16.95 12.36 -10.96
CA LEU A 325 -16.11 12.84 -12.05
C LEU A 325 -15.20 13.98 -11.57
N TRP A 326 -13.88 13.76 -11.63
CA TRP A 326 -12.87 14.78 -11.31
C TRP A 326 -12.15 15.23 -12.58
N LEU A 327 -12.23 16.52 -12.88
CA LEU A 327 -11.71 17.15 -14.10
C LEU A 327 -10.89 18.40 -13.81
N GLY A 328 -10.59 18.72 -12.55
CA GLY A 328 -9.81 19.90 -12.19
C GLY A 328 -8.42 19.95 -12.83
N GLU A 329 -7.84 21.14 -12.89
CA GLU A 329 -6.51 21.39 -13.49
C GLU A 329 -6.36 20.82 -14.90
N ASN A 330 -7.30 21.19 -15.78
CA ASN A 330 -7.30 20.87 -17.20
C ASN A 330 -7.38 22.16 -18.04
N ARG A 331 -7.73 22.06 -19.32
CA ARG A 331 -7.91 23.20 -20.25
C ARG A 331 -9.34 23.24 -20.79
N ILE A 332 -10.31 22.81 -19.97
CA ILE A 332 -11.72 22.71 -20.37
C ILE A 332 -12.34 24.10 -20.35
N VAL A 333 -13.06 24.43 -21.42
CA VAL A 333 -13.75 25.71 -21.58
C VAL A 333 -15.27 25.53 -21.55
N ASP A 334 -15.76 24.46 -22.18
CA ASP A 334 -17.19 24.12 -22.25
C ASP A 334 -17.46 22.77 -21.57
N VAL A 335 -18.38 22.80 -20.59
CA VAL A 335 -18.86 21.63 -19.85
C VAL A 335 -20.33 21.32 -20.12
N SER A 336 -20.97 22.04 -21.05
CA SER A 336 -22.35 21.80 -21.47
C SER A 336 -22.62 20.37 -21.95
N PRO A 337 -21.68 19.62 -22.56
CA PRO A 337 -21.92 18.23 -22.92
C PRO A 337 -22.21 17.32 -21.73
N LEU A 338 -21.75 17.70 -20.53
CA LEU A 338 -21.94 16.90 -19.31
C LEU A 338 -23.35 17.04 -18.71
N ALA A 339 -24.21 17.91 -19.25
CA ALA A 339 -25.50 18.25 -18.65
C ALA A 339 -26.45 17.06 -18.41
N ASN A 340 -26.30 15.99 -19.20
CA ASN A 340 -27.14 14.80 -19.11
C ASN A 340 -26.60 13.71 -18.18
N LEU A 341 -25.46 13.94 -17.50
CA LEU A 341 -24.91 13.01 -16.51
C LEU A 341 -25.68 13.09 -15.18
N THR A 342 -26.96 12.72 -15.20
CA THR A 342 -27.90 12.94 -14.09
C THR A 342 -27.62 12.12 -12.84
N ASN A 343 -26.76 11.11 -12.92
CA ASN A 343 -26.34 10.26 -11.80
C ASN A 343 -25.15 10.83 -11.01
N LEU A 344 -24.50 11.90 -11.49
CA LEU A 344 -23.37 12.51 -10.79
C LEU A 344 -23.79 13.02 -9.40
N GLY A 345 -23.14 12.46 -8.37
CA GLY A 345 -23.16 12.99 -7.00
C GLY A 345 -22.05 14.02 -6.77
N MET A 346 -20.96 13.94 -7.53
CA MET A 346 -19.80 14.83 -7.43
C MET A 346 -19.22 15.17 -8.81
N LEU A 347 -19.05 16.46 -9.07
CA LEU A 347 -18.34 16.98 -10.24
C LEU A 347 -17.33 18.04 -9.78
N GLU A 348 -16.05 17.77 -9.97
CA GLU A 348 -14.95 18.68 -9.61
C GLU A 348 -14.32 19.26 -10.89
N LEU A 349 -14.25 20.59 -10.99
CA LEU A 349 -13.86 21.33 -12.19
C LEU A 349 -12.83 22.44 -11.92
N GLY A 350 -12.29 22.52 -10.71
CA GLY A 350 -11.41 23.60 -10.27
C GLY A 350 -10.25 23.85 -11.23
N ASP A 351 -9.81 25.10 -11.31
CA ASP A 351 -8.65 25.50 -12.13
C ASP A 351 -8.76 25.09 -13.63
N ASN A 352 -9.97 25.17 -14.19
CA ASN A 352 -10.21 25.15 -15.63
C ASN A 352 -10.56 26.55 -16.15
N PRO A 353 -10.20 26.90 -17.40
CA PRO A 353 -10.57 28.17 -18.05
C PRO A 353 -12.04 28.16 -18.54
N LEU A 354 -12.99 27.90 -17.64
CA LEU A 354 -14.41 27.78 -17.97
C LEU A 354 -14.99 29.11 -18.46
N GLU A 355 -15.75 29.08 -19.55
CA GLU A 355 -16.51 30.24 -20.03
C GLU A 355 -17.75 30.52 -19.19
N SER A 356 -18.35 29.47 -18.61
CA SER A 356 -19.53 29.58 -17.74
C SER A 356 -19.25 29.00 -16.35
N LEU A 357 -19.63 29.76 -15.32
CA LEU A 357 -19.63 29.32 -13.93
C LEU A 357 -20.96 28.68 -13.51
N THR A 358 -21.79 28.26 -14.46
CA THR A 358 -23.01 27.50 -14.16
C THR A 358 -22.70 26.02 -14.19
N CYS A 359 -23.02 25.31 -13.10
CA CYS A 359 -22.96 23.85 -13.05
C CYS A 359 -23.83 23.26 -14.18
N PRO A 360 -23.27 22.45 -15.10
CA PRO A 360 -24.01 21.96 -16.27
C PRO A 360 -25.05 20.90 -15.90
N VAL A 361 -24.86 20.21 -14.78
CA VAL A 361 -25.72 19.11 -14.35
C VAL A 361 -26.81 19.65 -13.43
N GLN A 362 -28.06 19.56 -13.89
CA GLN A 362 -29.22 19.77 -13.04
C GLN A 362 -29.50 18.49 -12.27
N PRO A 363 -29.38 18.48 -10.94
CA PRO A 363 -29.35 17.20 -10.28
C PRO A 363 -30.75 16.58 -10.08
N ASN A 364 -30.87 15.28 -10.37
CA ASN A 364 -32.14 14.56 -10.26
C ASN A 364 -32.51 14.22 -8.80
N THR A 365 -33.57 14.80 -8.22
CA THR A 365 -33.88 14.97 -6.77
C THR A 365 -33.75 13.78 -5.79
N ASN A 366 -33.43 12.55 -6.23
CA ASN A 366 -33.52 11.35 -5.40
C ASN A 366 -32.20 10.65 -4.98
N ALA A 367 -31.01 11.11 -5.39
CA ALA A 367 -29.74 10.49 -4.99
C ALA A 367 -29.12 11.19 -3.76
N LEU A 368 -29.53 10.78 -2.55
CA LEU A 368 -28.83 11.08 -1.30
C LEU A 368 -28.02 9.84 -0.91
N ARG A 369 -26.70 9.88 -1.09
CA ARG A 369 -25.77 9.00 -0.35
C ARG A 369 -24.70 9.82 0.35
N THR A 370 -24.88 9.93 1.64
CA THR A 370 -23.88 10.27 2.65
C THR A 370 -22.67 9.35 2.52
N TYR A 371 -21.44 9.87 2.42
CA TYR A 371 -20.30 9.28 3.16
C TYR A 371 -19.11 10.24 3.32
N PHE A 372 -18.33 9.93 4.35
CA PHE A 372 -17.46 10.72 5.22
C PHE A 372 -16.35 11.62 4.63
N ARG A 373 -16.20 12.78 5.31
CA ARG A 373 -14.99 13.62 5.41
C ARG A 373 -13.90 12.87 6.19
N SER A 374 -12.73 12.66 5.58
CA SER A 374 -11.46 12.53 6.30
C SER A 374 -10.30 12.90 5.37
N PHE A 375 -10.16 14.20 5.04
CA PHE A 375 -8.96 14.69 4.36
C PHE A 375 -8.59 16.16 4.67
N PHE A 376 -9.28 16.85 5.59
CA PHE A 376 -9.10 18.30 5.77
C PHE A 376 -8.82 18.80 7.20
N GLU A 377 -8.35 17.96 8.13
CA GLU A 377 -8.05 18.42 9.50
C GLU A 377 -6.56 18.56 9.86
N SER A 378 -5.61 18.48 8.92
CA SER A 378 -4.20 18.76 9.24
C SER A 378 -3.51 19.65 8.22
N ARG A 379 -3.87 20.94 8.22
CA ARG A 379 -2.91 22.06 8.09
C ARG A 379 -3.63 23.38 8.27
N ALA A 380 -3.32 24.04 9.39
CA ALA A 380 -3.53 25.45 9.56
C ALA A 380 -2.67 26.21 8.54
N LEU A 381 -3.31 26.80 7.53
CA LEU A 381 -2.77 27.96 6.82
C LEU A 381 -3.85 29.03 6.77
N SER A 382 -3.68 29.99 7.67
CA SER A 382 -4.30 31.30 7.65
C SER A 382 -4.03 32.00 6.32
N GLY A 383 -5.10 32.42 5.64
CA GLY A 383 -5.05 33.54 4.71
C GLY A 383 -5.24 33.20 3.23
N PHE A 384 -6.43 32.77 2.85
CA PHE A 384 -6.98 33.02 1.50
C PHE A 384 -8.51 33.17 1.61
N GLN A 385 -8.99 34.42 1.53
CA GLN A 385 -10.41 34.76 1.37
C GLN A 385 -10.74 34.70 -0.13
N ASN A 386 -11.41 33.63 -0.55
CA ASN A 386 -12.53 33.61 -1.51
C ASN A 386 -12.99 32.15 -1.70
N TRP A 387 -13.94 31.75 -0.84
CA TRP A 387 -14.63 30.47 -0.91
C TRP A 387 -16.03 30.71 -1.50
N PHE A 388 -16.43 29.94 -2.51
CA PHE A 388 -17.86 29.80 -2.83
C PHE A 388 -18.24 28.32 -2.95
N LEU A 389 -18.78 27.81 -1.83
CA LEU A 389 -19.55 26.58 -1.72
C LEU A 389 -20.97 26.79 -2.27
N TRP A 390 -21.61 25.74 -2.79
CA TRP A 390 -23.03 25.60 -2.50
C TRP A 390 -23.38 24.18 -2.05
N ASN A 391 -23.90 24.06 -0.84
CA ASN A 391 -24.48 22.83 -0.33
C ASN A 391 -25.71 23.19 0.50
N SER A 392 -26.84 22.54 0.22
CA SER A 392 -27.54 21.84 1.30
C SER A 392 -28.22 20.60 0.73
N HIS A 393 -27.68 19.43 1.10
CA HIS A 393 -28.18 18.06 0.87
C HIS A 393 -27.65 17.31 -0.38
N ASN A 394 -26.33 17.49 -0.63
CA ASN A 394 -25.37 16.56 -1.29
C ASN A 394 -25.26 16.54 -2.81
N ARG A 395 -25.07 17.70 -3.45
CA ARG A 395 -24.84 17.79 -4.91
C ARG A 395 -23.91 18.93 -5.23
N ILE A 396 -22.61 18.64 -5.31
CA ILE A 396 -21.60 19.69 -5.33
C ILE A 396 -20.91 19.72 -6.70
N CYS A 397 -21.16 20.81 -7.43
CA CYS A 397 -20.19 21.42 -8.34
C CYS A 397 -19.35 22.39 -7.50
N GLN A 398 -18.04 22.18 -7.36
CA GLN A 398 -17.15 23.11 -6.67
C GLN A 398 -16.16 23.73 -7.66
N PHE A 399 -16.07 25.05 -7.62
CA PHE A 399 -15.16 25.90 -8.41
C PHE A 399 -13.87 26.14 -7.65
#